data_AF-A0A819X2G2-F1
#
_entry.id   AF-A0A819X2G2-F1
#
_cell.length_a   1.000
_cell.length_b   1.000
_cell.length_c   1.000
_cell.angle_alpha   90.00
_cell.angle_beta   90.00
_cell.angle_gamma   90.00
#
_symmetry.space_group_name_H-M   'P 1'
#
loop_
_entity.id
_entity.type
_entity.pdbx_description
1 polymer ?
#
loop_
_entity_poly.entity_id
_entity_poly.type
_entity_poly.pdbx_seq_one_letter_code
_entity_poly.pdbx_strand_id
1 'polypeptide(L)'
;MKKSERIQNINNQFRDLFQYLEKNAKQSVSNLFDAWAVSDTVLIEDTYNIAPSWATPAVLRQLQQISDISAYHLMFMPEINRLRGGSCYYKQILMIILIKYIFSLTGPLLRDILENIEDLILNKTQGPKAKIYSGHETTIAAILSFLDINYPHQPPLASALFFDLYRQDNHSYGIQLEYLNTTNGRISHPIQLPGCENVMCSITTLKRLIQERLPKDMEKECQIQTTNGK
;
A
#
# COMPACT_ATOMS: atom_id res chain seq x y z
N MET A 1 7.19 7.47 12.47
CA MET A 1 8.05 6.40 11.87
C MET A 1 9.53 6.53 12.23
N LYS A 2 10.27 7.57 11.83
CA LYS A 2 11.74 7.64 12.01
C LYS A 2 12.27 7.56 13.45
N LYS A 3 11.43 7.83 14.46
CA LYS A 3 11.79 7.84 15.89
C LYS A 3 11.34 6.61 16.68
N SER A 4 10.68 5.63 16.08
CA SER A 4 10.26 4.44 16.84
C SER A 4 11.47 3.55 17.14
N GLU A 5 11.50 2.99 18.35
CA GLU A 5 12.56 2.07 18.79
C GLU A 5 12.74 0.91 17.81
N ARG A 6 11.64 0.35 17.30
CA ARG A 6 11.65 -0.67 16.25
C ARG A 6 12.43 -0.25 15.01
N ILE A 7 12.18 0.94 14.46
CA ILE A 7 12.87 1.43 13.26
C ILE A 7 14.33 1.78 13.57
N GLN A 8 14.63 2.27 14.78
CA GLN A 8 16.00 2.53 15.22
C GLN A 8 16.81 1.23 15.33
N ASN A 9 16.23 0.16 15.87
CA ASN A 9 16.88 -1.15 15.96
C ASN A 9 17.18 -1.72 14.56
N ILE A 10 16.24 -1.60 13.63
CA ILE A 10 16.45 -1.99 12.22
C ILE A 10 17.56 -1.14 11.59
N ASN A 11 17.53 0.19 11.74
CA ASN A 11 18.59 1.06 11.21
C ASN A 11 19.97 0.68 11.77
N ASN A 12 20.05 0.33 13.06
CA ASN A 12 21.30 -0.10 13.67
C ASN A 12 21.79 -1.45 13.13
N GLN A 13 20.89 -2.39 12.86
CA GLN A 13 21.22 -3.69 12.27
C GLN A 13 21.88 -3.58 10.89
N PHE A 14 21.48 -2.60 10.08
CA PHE A 14 21.99 -2.41 8.72
C PHE A 14 23.04 -1.30 8.58
N ARG A 15 23.62 -0.83 9.70
CA ARG A 15 24.56 0.30 9.72
C ARG A 15 25.76 0.09 8.77
N ASP A 16 26.35 -1.10 8.78
CA ASP A 16 27.51 -1.41 7.94
C ASP A 16 27.15 -1.41 6.45
N LEU A 17 25.96 -1.92 6.11
CA LEU A 17 25.42 -1.82 4.76
C LEU A 17 25.20 -0.37 4.36
N PHE A 18 24.65 0.48 5.22
CA PHE A 18 24.41 1.89 4.90
C PHE A 18 25.71 2.62 4.56
N GLN A 19 26.78 2.41 5.35
CA GLN A 19 28.10 2.98 5.06
C GLN A 19 28.66 2.47 3.73
N TYR A 20 28.46 1.19 3.44
CA TYR A 20 28.88 0.60 2.17
C TYR A 20 28.11 1.21 0.98
N LEU A 21 26.79 1.37 1.10
CA LEU A 21 25.96 1.99 0.07
C LEU A 21 26.30 3.46 -0.12
N GLU A 22 26.49 4.23 0.94
CA GLU A 22 26.85 5.65 0.87
C GLU A 22 28.15 5.87 0.10
N LYS A 23 29.17 5.03 0.38
CA LYS A 23 30.46 5.08 -0.32
C LYS A 23 30.35 4.74 -1.82
N ASN A 24 29.57 3.73 -2.17
CA ASN A 24 29.53 3.20 -3.54
C ASN A 24 28.48 3.87 -4.43
N ALA A 25 27.30 4.17 -3.89
CA ALA A 25 26.20 4.81 -4.60
C ALA A 25 26.34 6.35 -4.66
N LYS A 26 27.32 6.93 -3.94
CA LYS A 26 27.61 8.37 -3.90
C LYS A 26 26.39 9.23 -3.53
N GLN A 27 25.53 8.68 -2.68
CA GLN A 27 24.37 9.35 -2.10
C GLN A 27 24.37 9.13 -0.61
N SER A 28 23.81 10.06 0.17
CA SER A 28 23.76 9.87 1.62
C SER A 28 22.78 8.77 2.00
N VAL A 29 23.24 7.82 2.82
CA VAL A 29 22.43 6.69 3.29
C VAL A 29 22.51 6.63 4.81
N SER A 30 21.52 7.21 5.47
CA SER A 30 21.51 7.35 6.94
C SER A 30 20.50 6.46 7.64
N ASN A 31 19.51 5.96 6.88
CA ASN A 31 18.38 5.23 7.42
C ASN A 31 17.77 4.29 6.38
N LEU A 32 16.86 3.43 6.85
CA LEU A 32 16.15 2.44 6.05
C LEU A 32 15.49 3.01 4.79
N PHE A 33 14.93 4.23 4.83
CA PHE A 33 14.28 4.85 3.66
C PHE A 33 15.30 5.30 2.61
N ASP A 34 16.46 5.80 3.03
CA ASP A 34 17.52 6.19 2.10
C ASP A 34 18.11 4.92 1.44
N ALA A 35 18.29 3.86 2.23
CA ALA A 35 18.74 2.56 1.73
C ALA A 35 17.73 1.92 0.78
N TRP A 36 16.43 2.10 1.04
CA TRP A 36 15.37 1.66 0.14
C TRP A 36 15.46 2.34 -1.23
N ALA A 37 15.71 3.65 -1.29
CA ALA A 37 15.88 4.37 -2.55
C ALA A 37 17.07 3.83 -3.38
N VAL A 38 18.17 3.47 -2.71
CA VAL A 38 19.31 2.79 -3.35
C VAL A 38 18.89 1.42 -3.87
N SER A 39 18.17 0.65 -3.05
CA SER A 39 17.74 -0.71 -3.41
C SER A 39 16.82 -0.73 -4.63
N ASP A 40 15.88 0.22 -4.73
CA ASP A 40 14.94 0.29 -5.85
C ASP A 40 15.67 0.44 -7.19
N THR A 41 16.64 1.35 -7.25
CA THR A 41 17.44 1.56 -8.46
C THR A 41 18.28 0.32 -8.81
N VAL A 42 19.04 -0.19 -7.84
CA VAL A 42 20.03 -1.26 -8.09
C VAL A 42 19.36 -2.59 -8.42
N LEU A 43 18.21 -2.91 -7.81
CA LEU A 43 17.46 -4.13 -8.11
C LEU A 43 16.82 -4.08 -9.51
N ILE A 44 16.39 -2.89 -9.95
CA ILE A 44 15.95 -2.69 -11.34
C ILE A 44 17.12 -2.88 -12.30
N GLU A 45 18.27 -2.26 -12.02
CA GLU A 45 19.47 -2.41 -12.85
C GLU A 45 19.92 -3.87 -12.95
N ASP A 46 19.85 -4.64 -11.86
CA ASP A 46 20.16 -6.08 -11.84
C ASP A 46 19.22 -6.87 -12.75
N THR A 47 17.92 -6.54 -12.75
CA THR A 47 16.92 -7.14 -13.64
C THR A 47 17.27 -6.96 -15.12
N TYR A 48 17.91 -5.83 -15.47
CA TYR A 48 18.37 -5.53 -16.83
C TYR A 48 19.84 -5.92 -17.08
N ASN A 49 20.49 -6.60 -16.14
CA ASN A 49 21.90 -7.00 -16.20
C ASN A 49 22.87 -5.81 -16.36
N ILE A 50 22.52 -4.66 -15.78
CA ILE A 50 23.32 -3.42 -15.81
C ILE A 50 23.67 -2.91 -14.40
N ALA A 51 23.47 -3.74 -13.36
CA ALA A 51 23.84 -3.39 -12.00
C ALA A 51 25.34 -3.05 -11.89
N PRO A 52 25.71 -2.08 -11.04
CA PRO A 52 27.09 -1.68 -10.87
C PRO A 52 27.91 -2.81 -10.26
N SER A 53 29.21 -2.85 -10.56
CA SER A 53 30.10 -3.95 -10.15
C SER A 53 30.21 -4.17 -8.64
N TRP A 54 29.90 -3.16 -7.83
CA TRP A 54 29.86 -3.27 -6.37
C TRP A 54 28.61 -3.99 -5.85
N ALA A 55 27.54 -4.09 -6.65
CA ALA A 55 26.30 -4.78 -6.32
C ALA A 55 26.47 -6.30 -6.48
N THR A 56 27.35 -6.89 -5.65
CA THR A 56 27.57 -8.34 -5.63
C THR A 56 26.28 -9.09 -5.25
N PRO A 57 26.16 -10.41 -5.55
CA PRO A 57 25.00 -11.19 -5.13
C PRO A 57 24.70 -11.15 -3.62
N ALA A 58 25.73 -10.96 -2.78
CA ALA A 58 25.54 -10.78 -1.35
C ALA A 58 24.91 -9.42 -1.00
N VAL A 59 25.32 -8.35 -1.70
CA VAL A 59 24.74 -7.01 -1.54
C VAL A 59 23.31 -6.99 -2.07
N LEU A 60 23.05 -7.57 -3.25
CA LEU A 60 21.70 -7.66 -3.82
C LEU A 60 20.70 -8.36 -2.88
N ARG A 61 21.11 -9.46 -2.21
CA ARG A 61 20.27 -10.10 -1.18
C ARG A 61 19.95 -9.18 0.00
N GLN A 62 20.92 -8.38 0.45
CA GLN A 62 20.68 -7.42 1.52
C GLN A 62 19.80 -6.25 1.06
N LEU A 63 19.96 -5.78 -0.17
CA LEU A 63 19.08 -4.77 -0.77
C LEU A 63 17.65 -5.27 -0.90
N GLN A 64 17.44 -6.54 -1.28
CA GLN A 64 16.11 -7.16 -1.28
C GLN A 64 15.51 -7.18 0.13
N GLN A 65 16.29 -7.57 1.15
CA GLN A 65 15.82 -7.54 2.54
C GLN A 65 15.45 -6.13 3.00
N ILE A 66 16.24 -5.11 2.63
CA ILE A 66 15.91 -3.71 2.89
C ILE A 66 14.60 -3.34 2.21
N SER A 67 14.40 -3.72 0.95
CA SER A 67 13.16 -3.44 0.22
C SER A 67 11.95 -4.10 0.89
N ASP A 68 12.04 -5.37 1.25
CA ASP A 68 10.94 -6.12 1.88
C ASP A 68 10.59 -5.54 3.26
N ILE A 69 11.59 -5.23 4.08
CA ILE A 69 11.39 -4.61 5.39
C ILE A 69 10.79 -3.21 5.23
N SER A 70 11.31 -2.41 4.29
CA SER A 70 10.79 -1.07 4.01
C SER A 70 9.35 -1.12 3.53
N ALA A 71 9.05 -2.02 2.60
CA ALA A 71 7.73 -2.29 2.09
C ALA A 71 6.77 -2.69 3.22
N TYR A 72 7.17 -3.58 4.13
CA TYR A 72 6.35 -3.94 5.28
C TYR A 72 6.05 -2.73 6.17
N HIS A 73 7.08 -2.00 6.60
CA HIS A 73 6.92 -0.92 7.57
C HIS A 73 6.24 0.31 6.99
N LEU A 74 6.47 0.56 5.70
CA LEU A 74 5.79 1.63 4.99
C LEU A 74 4.37 1.21 4.65
N MET A 75 4.12 -0.02 4.19
CA MET A 75 2.87 -0.39 3.52
C MET A 75 1.93 -1.34 4.28
N PHE A 76 2.45 -2.20 5.14
CA PHE A 76 1.69 -3.28 5.80
C PHE A 76 1.64 -3.18 7.33
N MET A 77 2.22 -2.13 7.92
CA MET A 77 2.17 -1.91 9.37
C MET A 77 0.74 -1.54 9.82
N PRO A 78 0.06 -2.36 10.65
CA PRO A 78 -1.36 -2.21 10.95
C PRO A 78 -1.74 -0.84 11.54
N GLU A 79 -0.91 -0.30 12.43
CA GLU A 79 -1.15 1.00 13.08
C GLU A 79 -1.13 2.16 12.08
N ILE A 80 -0.31 2.05 11.04
CA ILE A 80 -0.23 3.02 9.95
C ILE A 80 -1.41 2.85 8.99
N ASN A 81 -1.82 1.62 8.72
CA ASN A 81 -2.83 1.33 7.71
C ASN A 81 -4.24 1.75 8.10
N ARG A 82 -4.58 1.68 9.40
CA ARG A 82 -5.84 2.27 9.87
C ARG A 82 -5.89 3.78 9.58
N LEU A 83 -4.79 4.50 9.83
CA LEU A 83 -4.70 5.94 9.59
C LEU A 83 -4.79 6.30 8.09
N ARG A 84 -4.39 5.39 7.20
CA ARG A 84 -4.49 5.58 5.73
C ARG A 84 -5.88 5.46 5.15
N GLY A 85 -6.79 4.83 5.89
CA GLY A 85 -8.21 4.80 5.55
C GLY A 85 -8.87 6.19 5.57
N GLY A 86 -8.18 7.23 6.06
CA GLY A 86 -8.72 8.58 6.09
C GLY A 86 -7.71 9.68 5.72
N SER A 87 -8.23 10.88 5.42
CA SER A 87 -7.46 12.07 5.08
C SER A 87 -6.90 12.81 6.30
N CYS A 88 -5.71 12.47 6.81
CA CYS A 88 -5.02 13.34 7.79
C CYS A 88 -4.61 14.67 7.11
N TYR A 89 -5.20 15.80 7.52
CA TYR A 89 -4.78 17.13 7.07
C TYR A 89 -3.56 17.62 7.86
N TYR A 90 -2.35 17.37 7.38
CA TYR A 90 -1.16 18.02 7.95
C TYR A 90 -1.06 19.47 7.48
N LYS A 91 -1.19 20.40 8.43
CA LYS A 91 -1.07 21.85 8.21
C LYS A 91 0.27 22.37 8.76
N GLN A 92 1.41 21.91 8.23
CA GLN A 92 2.69 22.63 8.37
C GLN A 92 3.80 22.18 7.38
N ILE A 93 4.00 23.01 6.36
CA ILE A 93 5.26 23.44 5.73
C ILE A 93 6.38 22.38 5.49
N LEU A 94 6.53 22.07 4.19
CA LEU A 94 7.77 21.77 3.45
C LEU A 94 8.47 20.40 3.58
N MET A 95 7.92 19.43 4.30
CA MET A 95 8.30 18.01 4.11
C MET A 95 7.09 17.07 4.07
N ILE A 96 5.95 17.60 3.63
CA ILE A 96 4.61 16.98 3.74
C ILE A 96 3.86 17.09 2.41
N ILE A 97 4.52 16.70 1.33
CA ILE A 97 3.84 16.47 0.05
C ILE A 97 3.78 14.95 -0.17
N LEU A 98 4.89 14.22 -0.17
CA LEU A 98 4.85 12.76 -0.35
C LEU A 98 3.99 11.99 0.69
N ILE A 99 4.08 12.34 1.98
CA ILE A 99 3.28 11.65 3.02
C ILE A 99 1.80 12.08 2.99
N LYS A 100 1.50 13.32 2.58
CA LYS A 100 0.13 13.81 2.41
C LYS A 100 -0.60 13.12 1.25
N TYR A 101 0.12 12.80 0.17
CA TYR A 101 -0.45 12.15 -1.00
C TYR A 101 -0.44 10.61 -0.90
N ILE A 102 0.58 9.99 -0.30
CA ILE A 102 0.65 8.51 -0.20
C ILE A 102 -0.33 7.96 0.86
N PHE A 103 -0.55 8.69 1.97
CA PHE A 103 -1.36 8.19 3.08
C PHE A 103 -2.85 8.59 3.00
N SER A 104 -3.23 9.47 2.07
CA SER A 104 -4.60 10.03 1.98
C SER A 104 -5.45 9.44 0.83
N LEU A 105 -4.89 8.59 -0.04
CA LEU A 105 -5.60 8.16 -1.26
C LEU A 105 -6.44 6.89 -1.08
N THR A 106 -6.14 6.02 -0.11
CA THR A 106 -6.81 4.71 0.01
C THR A 106 -8.28 4.86 0.43
N GLY A 107 -8.56 5.70 1.42
CA GLY A 107 -9.92 5.99 1.87
C GLY A 107 -10.82 6.58 0.79
N PRO A 108 -10.45 7.71 0.16
CA PRO A 108 -11.21 8.30 -0.95
C PRO A 108 -11.37 7.35 -2.15
N LEU A 109 -10.34 6.57 -2.50
CA LEU A 109 -10.42 5.59 -3.59
C LEU A 109 -11.43 4.48 -3.27
N LEU A 110 -11.36 3.87 -2.08
CA LEU A 110 -12.33 2.85 -1.68
C LEU A 110 -13.75 3.41 -1.57
N ARG A 111 -13.90 4.67 -1.14
CA ARG A 111 -15.20 5.35 -1.14
C ARG A 111 -15.75 5.50 -2.55
N ASP A 112 -14.96 6.01 -3.48
CA ASP A 112 -15.38 6.15 -4.88
C ASP A 112 -15.74 4.79 -5.48
N ILE A 113 -14.95 3.72 -5.22
CA ILE A 113 -15.29 2.36 -5.65
C ILE A 113 -16.65 1.92 -5.10
N LEU A 114 -16.91 2.12 -3.81
CA LEU A 114 -18.19 1.76 -3.19
C LEU A 114 -19.36 2.56 -3.74
N GLU A 115 -19.24 3.89 -3.83
CA GLU A 115 -20.28 4.78 -4.36
C GLU A 115 -20.64 4.38 -5.80
N ASN A 116 -19.63 4.06 -6.62
CA ASN A 116 -19.85 3.59 -7.98
C ASN A 116 -20.58 2.24 -8.06
N ILE A 117 -20.26 1.30 -7.17
CA ILE A 117 -20.96 0.02 -7.10
C ILE A 117 -22.42 0.22 -6.67
N GLU A 118 -22.67 1.08 -5.69
CA GLU A 118 -24.01 1.40 -5.22
C GLU A 118 -24.86 2.05 -6.31
N ASP A 119 -24.30 3.02 -7.03
CA ASP A 119 -24.96 3.70 -8.14
C ASP A 119 -25.33 2.72 -9.26
N LEU A 120 -24.44 1.76 -9.58
CA LEU A 120 -24.73 0.72 -10.58
C LEU A 120 -25.88 -0.21 -10.15
N ILE A 121 -25.96 -0.54 -8.86
CA ILE A 121 -27.02 -1.37 -8.29
C ILE A 121 -28.37 -0.62 -8.31
N LEU A 122 -28.38 0.66 -7.94
CA LEU A 122 -29.59 1.48 -7.82
C LEU A 122 -30.12 1.94 -9.18
N ASN A 123 -29.24 2.48 -10.04
CA ASN A 123 -29.63 3.14 -11.29
C ASN A 123 -29.72 2.18 -12.49
N LYS A 124 -29.60 0.86 -12.26
CA LYS A 124 -29.77 -0.23 -13.23
C LYS A 124 -29.35 0.18 -14.66
N THR A 125 -28.03 0.25 -14.89
CA THR A 125 -27.36 0.22 -16.22
C THR A 125 -27.21 1.51 -17.07
N GLN A 126 -27.01 2.69 -16.47
CA GLN A 126 -26.55 3.89 -17.20
C GLN A 126 -25.13 4.37 -16.84
N GLY A 127 -24.18 3.44 -16.66
CA GLY A 127 -22.80 3.76 -16.28
C GLY A 127 -21.75 2.97 -17.05
N PRO A 128 -20.47 3.38 -16.96
CA PRO A 128 -19.37 2.62 -17.53
C PRO A 128 -19.30 1.21 -16.91
N LYS A 129 -19.07 0.19 -17.75
CA LYS A 129 -18.95 -1.21 -17.30
C LYS A 129 -17.65 -1.52 -16.55
N ALA A 130 -16.67 -0.63 -16.64
CA ALA A 130 -15.41 -0.73 -15.94
C ALA A 130 -14.89 0.67 -15.62
N LYS A 131 -14.27 0.82 -14.45
CA LYS A 131 -13.47 1.98 -14.09
C LYS A 131 -12.07 1.50 -13.77
N ILE A 132 -11.07 2.20 -14.32
CA ILE A 132 -9.66 1.83 -14.18
C ILE A 132 -8.96 2.95 -13.42
N TYR A 133 -8.31 2.59 -12.32
CA TYR A 133 -7.52 3.50 -11.50
C TYR A 133 -6.04 3.13 -11.67
N SER A 134 -5.29 3.99 -12.35
CA SER A 134 -3.84 3.84 -12.44
C SER A 134 -3.19 4.42 -11.19
N GLY A 135 -2.33 3.64 -10.55
CA GLY A 135 -1.70 4.00 -9.27
C GLY A 135 -0.31 3.39 -9.14
N HIS A 136 0.15 3.30 -7.89
CA HIS A 136 1.46 2.77 -7.54
C HIS A 136 1.33 1.43 -6.79
N GLU A 137 2.43 0.70 -6.66
CA GLU A 137 2.54 -0.48 -5.80
C GLU A 137 2.11 -0.17 -4.36
N THR A 138 2.39 1.05 -3.89
CA THR A 138 1.91 1.56 -2.59
C THR A 138 0.39 1.66 -2.51
N THR A 139 -0.31 1.93 -3.63
CA THR A 139 -1.79 1.98 -3.68
C THR A 139 -2.38 0.60 -3.48
N ILE A 140 -1.87 -0.41 -4.20
CA ILE A 140 -2.31 -1.81 -4.07
C ILE A 140 -2.01 -2.33 -2.66
N ALA A 141 -0.79 -2.13 -2.17
CA ALA A 141 -0.39 -2.58 -0.85
C ALA A 141 -1.23 -1.93 0.27
N ALA A 142 -1.56 -0.65 0.13
CA ALA A 142 -2.41 0.04 1.09
C ALA A 142 -3.86 -0.49 1.08
N ILE A 143 -4.45 -0.78 -0.08
CA ILE A 143 -5.78 -1.41 -0.17
C ILE A 143 -5.74 -2.81 0.45
N LEU A 144 -4.77 -3.65 0.05
CA LEU A 144 -4.62 -5.01 0.57
C LEU A 144 -4.53 -5.00 2.09
N SER A 145 -3.67 -4.13 2.64
CA SER A 145 -3.51 -4.06 4.08
C SER A 145 -4.70 -3.42 4.80
N PHE A 146 -5.35 -2.41 4.22
CA PHE A 146 -6.58 -1.84 4.78
C PHE A 146 -7.71 -2.87 4.84
N LEU A 147 -7.78 -3.78 3.87
CA LEU A 147 -8.73 -4.89 3.86
C LEU A 147 -8.30 -6.09 4.71
N ASP A 148 -7.18 -5.96 5.43
CA ASP A 148 -6.57 -6.99 6.29
C ASP A 148 -6.14 -8.25 5.53
N ILE A 149 -5.82 -8.10 4.24
CA ILE A 149 -5.36 -9.19 3.39
C ILE A 149 -3.86 -9.38 3.69
N ASN A 150 -3.59 -10.34 4.56
CA ASN A 150 -2.31 -10.48 5.25
C ASN A 150 -1.25 -11.21 4.41
N TYR A 151 -0.79 -10.57 3.33
CA TYR A 151 0.38 -11.01 2.57
C TYR A 151 1.31 -9.81 2.36
N PRO A 152 2.21 -9.52 3.31
CA PRO A 152 3.15 -8.42 3.17
C PRO A 152 4.17 -8.75 2.09
N HIS A 153 4.10 -8.04 0.98
CA HIS A 153 5.04 -8.15 -0.13
C HIS A 153 5.00 -6.84 -0.91
N GLN A 154 6.06 -6.56 -1.67
CA GLN A 154 6.01 -5.48 -2.64
C GLN A 154 5.17 -5.94 -3.85
N PRO A 155 4.06 -5.25 -4.19
CA PRO A 155 3.30 -5.59 -5.39
C PRO A 155 4.20 -5.49 -6.63
N PRO A 156 4.25 -6.52 -7.49
CA PRO A 156 5.12 -6.51 -8.67
C PRO A 156 4.63 -5.51 -9.71
N LEU A 157 5.50 -5.20 -10.67
CA LEU A 157 5.16 -4.38 -11.83
C LEU A 157 3.94 -4.97 -12.57
N ALA A 158 3.06 -4.08 -13.03
CA ALA A 158 1.80 -4.42 -13.70
C ALA A 158 0.84 -5.29 -12.85
N SER A 159 0.99 -5.32 -11.53
CA SER A 159 -0.02 -5.91 -10.65
C SER A 159 -1.32 -5.11 -10.67
N ALA A 160 -2.43 -5.78 -10.39
CA ALA A 160 -3.77 -5.18 -10.45
C ALA A 160 -4.74 -5.83 -9.44
N LEU A 161 -5.60 -5.01 -8.84
CA LEU A 161 -6.73 -5.46 -8.03
C LEU A 161 -8.02 -5.29 -8.81
N PHE A 162 -8.85 -6.33 -8.83
CA PHE A 162 -10.14 -6.34 -9.51
C PHE A 162 -11.25 -6.41 -8.48
N PHE A 163 -12.18 -5.44 -8.51
CA PHE A 163 -13.39 -5.42 -7.69
C PHE A 163 -14.57 -5.71 -8.60
N ASP A 164 -14.87 -6.99 -8.79
CA ASP A 164 -15.86 -7.43 -9.75
C ASP A 164 -17.24 -7.55 -9.10
N LEU A 165 -18.22 -6.84 -9.67
CA LEU A 165 -19.61 -6.84 -9.22
C LEU A 165 -20.41 -7.91 -9.97
N TYR A 166 -20.96 -8.88 -9.22
CA TYR A 166 -21.80 -9.96 -9.74
C TYR A 166 -23.25 -9.77 -9.30
N ARG A 167 -24.18 -10.04 -10.22
CA ARG A 167 -25.59 -10.22 -9.91
C ARG A 167 -25.88 -11.71 -9.74
N GLN A 168 -26.44 -12.09 -8.61
CA GLN A 168 -26.79 -13.46 -8.27
C GLN A 168 -28.22 -13.82 -8.73
N ASP A 169 -28.52 -15.12 -8.78
CA ASP A 169 -29.81 -15.65 -9.24
C ASP A 169 -30.98 -15.13 -8.40
N ASN A 170 -30.79 -14.98 -7.08
CA ASN A 170 -31.74 -14.41 -6.14
C ASN A 170 -31.91 -12.88 -6.26
N HIS A 171 -31.35 -12.26 -7.32
CA HIS A 171 -31.31 -10.81 -7.56
C HIS A 171 -30.52 -9.99 -6.52
N SER A 172 -29.75 -10.65 -5.65
CA SER A 172 -28.77 -9.98 -4.81
C SER A 172 -27.49 -9.68 -5.59
N TYR A 173 -26.61 -8.89 -4.98
CA TYR A 173 -25.31 -8.53 -5.55
C TYR A 173 -24.20 -8.98 -4.62
N GLY A 174 -23.10 -9.42 -5.22
CA GLY A 174 -21.86 -9.76 -4.53
C GLY A 174 -20.65 -9.16 -5.23
N ILE A 175 -19.57 -8.98 -4.47
CA ILE A 175 -18.27 -8.55 -4.99
C ILE A 175 -17.28 -9.69 -4.83
N GLN A 176 -16.52 -9.94 -5.89
CA GLN A 176 -15.31 -10.75 -5.84
C GLN A 176 -14.10 -9.83 -5.93
N LEU A 177 -13.17 -9.96 -4.98
CA LEU A 177 -11.86 -9.33 -5.09
C LEU A 177 -10.91 -10.32 -5.75
N GLU A 178 -10.19 -9.89 -6.77
CA GLU A 178 -9.09 -10.67 -7.35
C GLU A 178 -7.79 -9.87 -7.36
N TYR A 179 -6.68 -10.58 -7.26
CA TYR A 179 -5.35 -9.97 -7.32
C TYR A 179 -4.49 -10.66 -8.37
N LEU A 180 -4.04 -9.87 -9.34
CA LEU A 180 -2.98 -10.24 -10.27
C LEU A 180 -1.65 -9.80 -9.68
N ASN A 181 -0.85 -10.76 -9.23
CA ASN A 181 0.42 -10.53 -8.55
C ASN A 181 1.60 -11.26 -9.18
N THR A 182 1.50 -11.56 -10.48
CA THR A 182 2.58 -12.23 -11.23
C THR A 182 2.90 -11.45 -12.50
N THR A 183 4.18 -11.12 -12.70
CA THR A 183 4.63 -10.29 -13.82
C THR A 183 4.43 -10.96 -15.19
N ASN A 184 4.41 -12.29 -15.24
CA ASN A 184 4.22 -13.10 -16.46
C ASN A 184 2.89 -13.86 -16.49
N GLY A 185 2.09 -13.77 -15.43
CA GLY A 185 0.80 -14.45 -15.39
C GLY A 185 -0.28 -13.58 -16.03
N ARG A 186 -1.23 -14.25 -16.70
CA ARG A 186 -2.51 -13.64 -17.12
C ARG A 186 -3.66 -14.04 -16.20
N ILE A 187 -3.33 -14.64 -15.07
CA ILE A 187 -4.28 -15.26 -14.16
C ILE A 187 -4.25 -14.45 -12.86
N SER A 188 -5.36 -13.79 -12.59
CA SER A 188 -5.69 -13.26 -11.27
C SER A 188 -6.21 -14.40 -10.38
N HIS A 189 -6.01 -14.25 -9.08
CA HIS A 189 -6.52 -15.20 -8.10
C HIS A 189 -7.60 -14.53 -7.23
N PRO A 190 -8.78 -15.16 -7.06
CA PRO A 190 -9.78 -14.66 -6.12
C PRO A 190 -9.24 -14.65 -4.69
N ILE A 191 -9.53 -13.58 -3.97
CA ILE A 191 -9.18 -13.40 -2.57
C ILE A 191 -10.45 -13.41 -1.74
N GLN A 192 -10.51 -14.31 -0.75
CA GLN A 192 -11.53 -14.22 0.28
C GLN A 192 -11.20 -13.07 1.24
N LEU A 193 -12.08 -12.08 1.28
CA LEU A 193 -11.97 -10.96 2.21
C LEU A 193 -12.16 -11.43 3.66
N PRO A 194 -11.24 -11.10 4.58
CA PRO A 194 -11.42 -11.37 6.00
C PRO A 194 -12.71 -10.73 6.53
N GLY A 195 -13.58 -11.56 7.13
CA GLY A 195 -14.90 -11.15 7.63
C GLY A 195 -16.05 -11.37 6.64
N CYS A 196 -15.78 -11.89 5.44
CA CYS A 196 -16.79 -12.45 4.54
C CYS A 196 -16.79 -13.99 4.65
N GLU A 197 -17.98 -14.60 4.61
CA GLU A 197 -18.13 -16.07 4.74
C GLU A 197 -17.55 -16.85 3.57
N ASN A 198 -17.59 -16.26 2.36
CA ASN A 198 -17.16 -16.86 1.11
C ASN A 198 -16.34 -15.86 0.27
N VAL A 199 -15.71 -16.35 -0.81
CA VAL A 199 -14.97 -15.53 -1.79
C VAL A 199 -15.87 -14.45 -2.41
N MET A 200 -17.12 -14.80 -2.70
CA MET A 200 -18.14 -13.84 -3.12
C MET A 200 -18.69 -13.11 -1.89
N CYS A 201 -18.24 -11.88 -1.65
CA CYS A 201 -18.65 -11.12 -0.48
C CYS A 201 -19.92 -10.30 -0.75
N SER A 202 -20.86 -10.28 0.19
CA SER A 202 -22.05 -9.42 0.07
C SER A 202 -21.68 -7.94 0.13
N ILE A 203 -22.41 -7.10 -0.61
CA ILE A 203 -22.21 -5.64 -0.59
C ILE A 203 -22.34 -5.10 0.84
N THR A 204 -23.35 -5.55 1.58
CA THR A 204 -23.60 -5.13 2.97
C THR A 204 -22.42 -5.47 3.88
N THR A 205 -21.85 -6.66 3.73
CA THR A 205 -20.68 -7.09 4.51
C THR A 205 -19.44 -6.26 4.15
N LEU A 206 -19.18 -6.02 2.86
CA LEU A 206 -18.06 -5.20 2.43
C LEU A 206 -18.13 -3.78 3.00
N LYS A 207 -19.30 -3.13 2.90
CA LYS A 207 -19.50 -1.79 3.47
C LYS A 207 -19.22 -1.78 4.97
N ARG A 208 -19.75 -2.76 5.70
CA ARG A 208 -19.52 -2.90 7.14
C ARG A 208 -18.02 -3.02 7.46
N LEU A 209 -17.31 -3.90 6.76
CA LEU A 209 -15.86 -4.11 6.96
C LEU A 209 -15.04 -2.84 6.71
N ILE A 210 -15.39 -2.09 5.65
CA ILE A 210 -14.73 -0.82 5.35
C ILE A 210 -15.04 0.20 6.45
N GLN A 211 -16.32 0.37 6.84
CA GLN A 211 -16.75 1.31 7.87
C GLN A 211 -16.12 1.03 9.25
N GLU A 212 -16.00 -0.24 9.64
CA GLU A 212 -15.38 -0.64 10.91
C GLU A 212 -13.89 -0.28 11.00
N ARG A 213 -13.21 -0.24 9.84
CA ARG A 213 -11.77 0.04 9.74
C ARG A 213 -11.44 1.50 9.49
N LEU A 214 -12.41 2.31 9.08
CA LEU A 214 -12.22 3.75 8.95
C LEU A 214 -11.97 4.38 10.33
N PRO A 215 -11.01 5.32 10.44
CA PRO A 215 -10.84 6.10 11.66
C PRO A 215 -12.13 6.83 12.02
N LYS A 216 -12.54 6.79 13.29
CA LYS A 216 -13.78 7.45 13.75
C LYS A 216 -13.58 8.95 13.95
N ASP A 217 -12.39 9.33 14.42
CA ASP A 217 -11.97 10.71 14.63
C ASP A 217 -10.51 10.83 14.18
N MET A 218 -10.33 11.27 12.94
CA MET A 218 -9.01 11.34 12.34
C MET A 218 -8.08 12.33 13.03
N GLU A 219 -8.56 13.51 13.42
CA GLU A 219 -7.68 14.53 13.99
C GLU A 219 -7.10 14.05 15.32
N LYS A 220 -7.94 13.38 16.12
CA LYS A 220 -7.53 12.75 17.36
C LYS A 220 -6.63 11.53 17.16
N GLU A 221 -6.98 10.66 16.21
CA GLU A 221 -6.21 9.43 15.93
C GLU A 221 -4.85 9.72 15.27
N CYS A 222 -4.75 10.76 14.43
CA CYS A 222 -3.48 11.20 13.84
C CYS A 222 -2.60 11.98 14.86
N GLN A 223 -3.08 12.21 16.10
CA GLN A 223 -2.38 12.93 17.18
C GLN A 223 -1.70 14.22 16.71
N ILE A 224 -2.38 14.98 15.84
CA ILE A 224 -1.85 16.23 15.33
C ILE A 224 -1.80 17.19 16.51
N GLN A 225 -0.61 17.50 17.03
CA GLN A 225 -0.46 18.58 17.98
C GLN A 225 -0.91 19.86 17.27
N THR A 226 -2.06 20.41 17.68
CA THR A 226 -2.43 21.78 17.37
C THR A 226 -1.37 22.66 17.99
N THR A 227 -0.36 23.04 17.21
CA THR A 227 0.48 24.17 17.58
C THR A 227 -0.43 25.38 17.56
N ASN A 228 -1.01 25.71 18.72
CA ASN A 228 -1.61 27.00 18.96
C ASN A 228 -0.52 28.04 18.69
N GLY A 229 -0.68 28.77 17.60
CA GLY A 229 0.21 29.87 17.26
C GLY A 229 0.27 30.84 18.44
N LYS A 230 1.48 31.11 18.90
CA LYS A 230 1.81 32.39 19.52
C LYS A 230 2.23 33.34 18.42
#